data_AF-A0A8T5PV75-F1
#
_entry.id   AF-A0A8T5PV75-F1
#
_cell.length_a   1.000
_cell.length_b   1.000
_cell.length_c   1.000
_cell.angle_alpha   90.00
_cell.angle_beta   90.00
_cell.angle_gamma   90.00
#
_symmetry.space_group_name_H-M   'P 1'
#
loop_
_entity.id
_entity.type
_entity.pdbx_description
1 polymer ?
#
loop_
_entity_poly.entity_id
_entity_poly.type
_entity_poly.pdbx_seq_one_letter_code
_entity_poly.pdbx_strand_id
1 'polypeptide(L)'
;MTELDKLFEEEEKIQKSVREISVGLLEMSDFVLAKSPVELASAEIVGKRIRRACDMINDEVHIARKKIGVLLTHKSKVKFKKAVRSLHEMEDELSLIHGDIDAIGDIAESFYESKDRKTAFENLNRHYSELVGHVTSLIIDEENLKSLS
;
A
#
# COMPACT_ATOMS: atom_id res chain seq x y z
N MET A 1 16.91 25.04 4.63
CA MET A 1 15.82 24.04 4.68
C MET A 1 16.32 22.80 3.94
N THR A 2 16.13 21.58 4.44
CA THR A 2 16.56 20.37 3.71
C THR A 2 15.54 20.08 2.62
N GLU A 3 16.02 19.71 1.43
CA GLU A 3 15.22 19.25 0.31
C GLU A 3 15.22 17.73 0.28
N LEU A 4 14.04 17.15 0.08
CA LEU A 4 13.81 15.72 -0.05
C LEU A 4 13.09 15.49 -1.36
N ASP A 5 13.79 14.95 -2.35
CA ASP A 5 13.20 14.73 -3.68
C ASP A 5 12.33 13.48 -3.72
N LYS A 6 12.79 12.41 -3.04
CA LYS A 6 12.10 11.11 -2.97
C LYS A 6 12.08 10.55 -1.56
N LEU A 7 10.93 9.98 -1.21
CA LEU A 7 10.73 9.31 0.07
C LEU A 7 11.11 7.82 -0.03
N PHE A 8 10.59 7.14 -1.06
CA PHE A 8 10.96 5.76 -1.39
C PHE A 8 12.15 5.76 -2.36
N GLU A 9 13.11 4.87 -2.13
CA GLU A 9 14.27 4.73 -3.04
C GLU A 9 13.82 4.17 -4.39
N GLU A 10 12.91 3.19 -4.35
CA GLU A 10 12.34 2.55 -5.52
C GLU A 10 10.84 2.87 -5.68
N GLU A 11 10.48 4.12 -6.01
CA GLU A 11 9.07 4.50 -6.26
C GLU A 11 8.39 3.64 -7.34
N GLU A 12 9.14 3.20 -8.37
CA GLU A 12 8.64 2.29 -9.41
C GLU A 12 8.26 0.91 -8.83
N LYS A 13 9.01 0.42 -7.84
CA LYS A 13 8.71 -0.84 -7.15
C LYS A 13 7.42 -0.71 -6.35
N ILE A 14 7.20 0.41 -5.66
CA ILE A 14 5.91 0.68 -4.98
C ILE A 14 4.76 0.68 -5.99
N GLN A 15 4.88 1.42 -7.11
CA GLN A 15 3.84 1.48 -8.13
C GLN A 15 3.52 0.10 -8.73
N LYS A 16 4.55 -0.70 -8.97
CA LYS A 16 4.40 -2.07 -9.47
C LYS A 16 3.69 -2.96 -8.46
N SER A 17 4.07 -2.91 -7.18
CA SER A 17 3.43 -3.69 -6.12
C SER A 17 1.97 -3.28 -5.89
N VAL A 18 1.66 -1.98 -5.90
CA VAL A 18 0.27 -1.50 -5.80
C VAL A 18 -0.57 -2.01 -6.98
N ARG A 19 -0.02 -2.02 -8.20
CA ARG A 19 -0.68 -2.60 -9.36
C ARG A 19 -0.89 -4.11 -9.23
N GLU A 20 0.10 -4.82 -8.69
CA GLU A 20 0.01 -6.26 -8.43
C GLU A 20 -1.13 -6.59 -7.45
N ILE A 21 -1.25 -5.79 -6.37
CA ILE A 21 -2.37 -5.88 -5.43
C ILE A 21 -3.69 -5.65 -6.18
N SER A 22 -3.79 -4.58 -6.98
CA SER A 22 -4.99 -4.29 -7.79
C SER A 22 -5.44 -5.47 -8.66
N VAL A 23 -4.50 -6.09 -9.38
CA VAL A 23 -4.78 -7.23 -10.26
C VAL A 23 -5.22 -8.44 -9.44
N GLY A 24 -4.54 -8.70 -8.31
CA GLY A 24 -4.92 -9.75 -7.39
C GLY A 24 -6.33 -9.58 -6.81
N LEU A 25 -6.73 -8.36 -6.45
CA LEU A 25 -8.11 -8.10 -5.99
C LEU A 25 -9.13 -8.40 -7.09
N LEU A 26 -8.87 -8.01 -8.33
CA LEU A 26 -9.76 -8.33 -9.46
C LEU A 26 -9.93 -9.85 -9.61
N GLU A 27 -8.84 -10.61 -9.54
CA GLU A 27 -8.89 -12.09 -9.58
C GLU A 27 -9.60 -12.67 -8.36
N MET A 28 -9.43 -12.11 -7.16
CA MET A 28 -10.14 -12.56 -5.95
C MET A 28 -11.65 -12.39 -6.04
N SER A 29 -12.13 -11.43 -6.82
CA SER A 29 -13.57 -11.22 -7.01
C SER A 29 -14.26 -12.45 -7.60
N ASP A 30 -13.56 -13.21 -8.47
CA ASP A 30 -14.06 -14.45 -9.07
C ASP A 30 -14.21 -15.58 -8.03
N PHE A 31 -13.46 -15.51 -6.93
CA PHE A 31 -13.41 -16.55 -5.90
C PHE A 31 -14.34 -16.30 -4.71
N VAL A 32 -15.08 -15.19 -4.68
CA VAL A 32 -16.00 -14.86 -3.57
C VAL A 32 -17.00 -16.00 -3.31
N LEU A 33 -17.51 -16.62 -4.37
CA LEU A 33 -18.49 -17.72 -4.30
C LEU A 33 -17.89 -19.11 -4.62
N ALA A 34 -16.56 -19.20 -4.72
CA ALA A 34 -15.86 -20.46 -5.01
C ALA A 34 -16.27 -21.56 -4.03
N LYS A 35 -16.40 -22.79 -4.53
CA LYS A 35 -16.73 -23.97 -3.70
C LYS A 35 -15.89 -25.18 -4.01
N SER A 36 -15.34 -25.25 -5.23
CA SER A 36 -14.52 -26.38 -5.62
C SER A 36 -13.11 -26.28 -5.01
N PRO A 37 -12.48 -27.41 -4.67
CA PRO A 37 -11.10 -27.40 -4.16
C PRO A 37 -10.11 -26.72 -5.10
N VAL A 38 -10.34 -26.79 -6.42
CA VAL A 38 -9.48 -26.16 -7.43
C VAL A 38 -9.59 -24.64 -7.38
N GLU A 39 -10.80 -24.08 -7.28
CA GLU A 39 -10.99 -22.62 -7.15
C GLU A 39 -10.38 -22.10 -5.84
N LEU A 40 -10.49 -22.87 -4.75
CA LEU A 40 -9.92 -22.49 -3.45
C LEU A 40 -8.39 -22.49 -3.49
N ALA A 41 -7.77 -23.48 -4.13
CA ALA A 41 -6.32 -23.50 -4.33
C ALA A 41 -5.85 -22.32 -5.21
N SER A 42 -6.61 -21.97 -6.25
CA SER A 42 -6.33 -20.77 -7.05
C SER A 42 -6.44 -19.49 -6.22
N ALA A 43 -7.46 -19.37 -5.39
CA ALA A 43 -7.63 -18.23 -4.48
C ALA A 43 -6.45 -18.10 -3.49
N GLU A 44 -5.96 -19.22 -2.95
CA GLU A 44 -4.76 -19.25 -2.09
C GLU A 44 -3.52 -18.73 -2.81
N ILE A 45 -3.31 -19.14 -4.08
CA ILE A 45 -2.17 -18.68 -4.89
C ILE A 45 -2.24 -17.17 -5.11
N VAL A 46 -3.41 -16.64 -5.46
CA VAL A 46 -3.61 -15.19 -5.61
C VAL A 46 -3.38 -14.46 -4.29
N GLY A 47 -3.89 -14.98 -3.18
CA GLY A 47 -3.67 -14.44 -1.84
C GLY A 47 -2.20 -14.31 -1.47
N LYS A 48 -1.42 -15.37 -1.68
CA LYS A 48 0.03 -15.36 -1.46
C LYS A 48 0.76 -14.38 -2.38
N ARG A 49 0.27 -14.17 -3.61
CA ARG A 49 0.84 -13.20 -4.55
C ARG A 49 0.61 -11.76 -4.07
N ILE A 50 -0.61 -11.44 -3.62
CA ILE A 50 -0.94 -10.15 -3.00
C ILE A 50 -0.06 -9.93 -1.76
N ARG A 51 0.05 -10.93 -0.87
CA ARG A 51 0.90 -10.85 0.34
C ARG A 51 2.34 -10.46 0.00
N ARG A 52 2.96 -11.13 -0.98
CA ARG A 52 4.32 -10.77 -1.41
C ARG A 52 4.43 -9.34 -1.91
N ALA A 53 3.42 -8.84 -2.63
CA ALA A 53 3.40 -7.44 -3.07
C ALA A 53 3.30 -6.48 -1.87
N CYS A 54 2.49 -6.81 -0.86
CA CYS A 54 2.42 -6.07 0.41
C CYS A 54 3.77 -6.07 1.14
N ASP A 55 4.44 -7.23 1.24
CA ASP A 55 5.75 -7.34 1.89
C ASP A 55 6.80 -6.45 1.18
N MET A 56 6.78 -6.40 -0.16
CA MET A 56 7.66 -5.52 -0.93
C MET A 56 7.43 -4.02 -0.67
N ILE A 57 6.17 -3.61 -0.45
CA ILE A 57 5.85 -2.23 -0.05
C ILE A 57 6.33 -1.98 1.37
N ASN A 58 6.16 -2.96 2.27
CA ASN A 58 6.52 -2.85 3.68
C ASN A 58 8.01 -2.59 3.88
N ASP A 59 8.86 -3.27 3.10
CA ASP A 59 10.32 -3.05 3.11
C ASP A 59 10.68 -1.59 2.80
N GLU A 60 10.08 -1.03 1.74
CA GLU A 60 10.29 0.36 1.33
C GLU A 60 9.75 1.36 2.37
N VAL A 61 8.58 1.08 2.96
CA VAL A 61 8.01 1.87 4.06
C VAL A 61 8.93 1.87 5.26
N HIS A 62 9.52 0.73 5.61
CA HIS A 62 10.46 0.63 6.72
C HIS A 62 11.72 1.48 6.49
N ILE A 63 12.26 1.47 5.27
CA ILE A 63 13.39 2.33 4.86
C ILE A 63 13.00 3.81 4.96
N ALA A 64 11.84 4.18 4.42
CA ALA A 64 11.33 5.55 4.46
C ALA A 64 11.13 6.05 5.90
N ARG A 65 10.56 5.23 6.79
CA ARG A 65 10.37 5.58 8.21
C ARG A 65 11.69 5.84 8.92
N LYS A 66 12.73 5.03 8.65
CA LYS A 66 14.09 5.29 9.20
C LYS A 66 14.62 6.65 8.75
N LYS A 67 14.46 6.98 7.46
CA LYS A 67 14.89 8.26 6.90
C LYS A 67 14.16 9.44 7.55
N ILE A 68 12.84 9.34 7.70
CA ILE A 68 12.02 10.35 8.39
C ILE A 68 12.43 10.47 9.86
N GLY A 69 12.62 9.36 10.57
CA GLY A 69 13.06 9.33 11.96
C GLY A 69 14.38 10.07 12.18
N VAL A 70 15.37 9.88 11.30
CA VAL A 70 16.63 10.63 11.34
C VAL A 70 16.39 12.13 11.12
N LEU A 71 15.56 12.51 10.14
CA LEU A 71 15.27 13.92 9.86
C LEU A 71 14.54 14.61 11.02
N LEU A 72 13.63 13.89 11.70
CA LEU A 72 12.86 14.38 12.85
C LEU A 72 13.76 14.77 14.03
N THR A 73 14.95 14.18 14.17
CA THR A 73 15.91 14.57 15.22
C THR A 73 16.47 15.99 15.05
N HIS A 74 16.30 16.57 13.85
CA HIS A 74 16.90 17.85 13.50
C HIS A 74 15.88 18.91 13.11
N LYS A 75 14.72 18.53 12.57
CA LYS A 75 13.74 19.44 11.95
C LYS A 75 12.33 18.88 12.08
N SER A 76 11.33 19.75 12.00
CA SER A 76 9.91 19.35 11.96
C SER A 76 9.31 19.37 10.55
N LYS A 77 9.95 20.06 9.60
CA LYS A 77 9.46 20.23 8.22
C LYS A 77 10.59 20.18 7.20
N VAL A 78 10.27 19.70 6.00
CA VAL A 78 11.19 19.65 4.84
C VAL A 78 10.50 20.17 3.59
N LYS A 79 11.29 20.58 2.60
CA LYS A 79 10.78 20.81 1.25
C LYS A 79 10.74 19.47 0.54
N PHE A 80 9.56 18.95 0.30
CA PHE A 80 9.31 17.67 -0.36
C PHE A 80 8.49 17.92 -1.62
N LYS A 81 9.04 17.55 -2.79
CA LYS A 81 8.37 17.73 -4.09
C LYS A 81 7.79 19.14 -4.30
N LYS A 82 8.65 20.15 -4.13
CA LYS A 82 8.34 21.60 -4.23
C LYS A 82 7.42 22.18 -3.13
N ALA A 83 6.79 21.36 -2.29
CA ALA A 83 5.96 21.80 -1.18
C ALA A 83 6.68 21.69 0.18
N VAL A 84 6.32 22.53 1.15
CA VAL A 84 6.78 22.36 2.53
C VAL A 84 5.84 21.39 3.23
N ARG A 85 6.37 20.25 3.69
CA ARG A 85 5.60 19.20 4.36
C ARG A 85 6.09 18.98 5.78
N SER A 86 5.17 18.65 6.68
CA SER A 86 5.50 18.22 8.04
C SER A 86 6.08 16.82 8.00
N LEU A 87 7.22 16.62 8.68
CA LEU A 87 7.82 15.28 8.79
C LEU A 87 6.95 14.33 9.61
N HIS A 88 6.21 14.85 10.60
CA HIS A 88 5.25 14.05 11.36
C HIS A 88 4.07 13.59 10.49
N GLU A 89 3.51 14.45 9.65
CA GLU A 89 2.44 14.05 8.72
C GLU A 89 2.94 12.97 7.74
N MET A 90 4.18 13.08 7.25
CA MET A 90 4.77 12.05 6.40
C MET A 90 4.99 10.73 7.14
N GLU A 91 5.36 10.77 8.42
CA GLU A 91 5.48 9.58 9.27
C GLU A 91 4.12 8.91 9.53
N ASP A 92 3.08 9.72 9.76
CA ASP A 92 1.71 9.26 9.96
C ASP A 92 1.19 8.55 8.71
N GLU A 93 1.37 9.15 7.52
CA GLU A 93 1.03 8.54 6.23
C GLU A 93 1.77 7.21 6.01
N LEU A 94 3.07 7.13 6.32
CA LEU A 94 3.82 5.88 6.24
C LEU A 94 3.28 4.81 7.21
N SER A 95 2.81 5.22 8.38
CA SER A 95 2.22 4.32 9.38
C SER A 95 0.84 3.83 8.93
N LEU A 96 0.05 4.67 8.26
CA LEU A 96 -1.21 4.27 7.65
C LEU A 96 -0.99 3.27 6.50
N ILE A 97 -0.04 3.54 5.60
CA ILE A 97 0.35 2.59 4.54
C ILE A 97 0.73 1.23 5.15
N HIS A 98 1.53 1.22 6.22
CA HIS A 98 1.92 -0.01 6.91
C HIS A 98 0.71 -0.78 7.45
N GLY A 99 -0.24 -0.08 8.08
CA GLY A 99 -1.49 -0.69 8.55
C GLY A 99 -2.33 -1.29 7.41
N ASP A 100 -2.43 -0.57 6.29
CA ASP A 100 -3.19 -1.03 5.13
C ASP A 100 -2.57 -2.28 4.49
N ILE A 101 -1.25 -2.30 4.27
CA ILE A 101 -0.58 -3.44 3.63
C ILE A 101 -0.59 -4.69 4.53
N ASP A 102 -0.47 -4.53 5.84
CA ASP A 102 -0.57 -5.65 6.78
C ASP A 102 -1.98 -6.23 6.75
N ALA A 103 -3.02 -5.39 6.82
CA ALA A 103 -4.41 -5.81 6.74
C ALA A 103 -4.73 -6.49 5.40
N ILE A 104 -4.30 -5.91 4.27
CA ILE A 104 -4.49 -6.50 2.94
C ILE A 104 -3.78 -7.86 2.87
N GLY A 105 -2.52 -7.93 3.31
CA GLY A 105 -1.72 -9.14 3.26
C GLY A 105 -2.36 -10.29 4.03
N ASP A 106 -2.78 -10.04 5.27
CA ASP A 106 -3.38 -11.05 6.15
C ASP A 106 -4.75 -11.51 5.63
N ILE A 107 -5.60 -10.57 5.17
CA ILE A 107 -6.93 -10.92 4.63
C ILE A 107 -6.78 -11.70 3.31
N ALA A 108 -5.86 -11.28 2.44
CA ALA A 108 -5.65 -11.93 1.15
C ALA A 108 -5.11 -13.35 1.32
N GLU A 109 -4.10 -13.53 2.17
CA GLU A 109 -3.48 -14.82 2.42
C GLU A 109 -4.48 -15.84 3.02
N SER A 110 -5.35 -15.39 3.91
CA SER A 110 -6.38 -16.24 4.55
C SER A 110 -7.72 -16.29 3.79
N PHE A 111 -7.84 -15.62 2.64
CA PHE A 111 -9.10 -15.44 1.92
C PHE A 111 -9.80 -16.78 1.58
N TYR A 112 -9.03 -17.79 1.16
CA TYR A 112 -9.56 -19.09 0.76
C TYR A 112 -10.18 -19.88 1.94
N GLU A 113 -9.75 -19.59 3.18
CA GLU A 113 -10.26 -20.21 4.41
C GLU A 113 -11.41 -19.42 5.05
N SER A 114 -11.65 -18.19 4.58
CA SER A 114 -12.66 -17.32 5.17
C SER A 114 -14.07 -17.93 5.06
N LYS A 115 -14.78 -17.94 6.20
CA LYS A 115 -16.19 -18.34 6.28
C LYS A 115 -17.10 -17.37 5.53
N ASP A 116 -16.72 -16.10 5.47
CA ASP A 116 -17.42 -15.05 4.72
C ASP A 116 -16.43 -14.35 3.79
N ARG A 117 -16.25 -14.93 2.59
CA ARG A 117 -15.39 -14.37 1.54
C ARG A 117 -15.92 -13.06 0.98
N LYS A 118 -17.23 -12.81 1.05
CA LYS A 118 -17.80 -11.54 0.57
C LYS A 118 -17.35 -10.38 1.45
N THR A 119 -17.49 -10.52 2.76
CA THR A 119 -16.99 -9.52 3.71
C THR A 119 -15.47 -9.39 3.66
N ALA A 120 -14.73 -10.50 3.52
CA ALA A 120 -13.28 -10.43 3.33
C ALA A 120 -12.90 -9.62 2.08
N PHE A 121 -13.61 -9.82 0.96
CA PHE A 121 -13.39 -9.08 -0.27
C PHE A 121 -13.74 -7.59 -0.14
N GLU A 122 -14.85 -7.25 0.52
CA GLU A 122 -15.22 -5.86 0.80
C GLU A 122 -14.15 -5.15 1.66
N ASN A 123 -13.60 -5.84 2.67
CA ASN A 123 -12.52 -5.32 3.49
C ASN A 123 -11.22 -5.13 2.70
N LEU A 124 -10.86 -6.07 1.82
CA LEU A 124 -9.71 -5.93 0.92
C LEU A 124 -9.84 -4.67 0.06
N ASN A 125 -11.00 -4.44 -0.56
CA ASN A 125 -11.23 -3.27 -1.40
C ASN A 125 -11.16 -1.96 -0.61
N ARG A 126 -11.68 -1.94 0.62
CA ARG A 126 -11.60 -0.77 1.50
C ARG A 126 -10.15 -0.42 1.80
N HIS A 127 -9.37 -1.37 2.32
CA HIS A 127 -7.96 -1.14 2.63
C HIS A 127 -7.11 -0.84 1.40
N TYR A 128 -7.40 -1.47 0.26
CA TYR A 128 -6.71 -1.13 -0.99
C TYR A 128 -6.99 0.32 -1.43
N SER A 129 -8.22 0.80 -1.25
CA SER A 129 -8.58 2.19 -1.58
C SER A 129 -7.87 3.19 -0.65
N GLU A 130 -7.81 2.87 0.65
CA GLU A 130 -7.06 3.62 1.67
C GLU A 130 -5.56 3.67 1.30
N LEU A 131 -4.96 2.51 1.01
CA LEU A 131 -3.57 2.36 0.57
C LEU A 131 -3.24 3.25 -0.63
N VAL A 132 -4.08 3.23 -1.67
CA VAL A 132 -3.87 4.05 -2.88
C VAL A 132 -3.87 5.53 -2.51
N GLY A 133 -4.78 5.98 -1.64
CA GLY A 133 -4.81 7.35 -1.15
C GLY A 133 -3.51 7.76 -0.46
N HIS A 134 -3.05 6.95 0.51
CA HIS A 134 -1.84 7.24 1.29
C HIS A 134 -0.56 7.16 0.43
N VAL A 135 -0.43 6.15 -0.45
CA VAL A 135 0.71 6.05 -1.36
C VAL A 135 0.76 7.25 -2.32
N THR A 136 -0.39 7.64 -2.85
CA THR A 136 -0.52 8.79 -3.77
C THR A 136 -0.10 10.09 -3.09
N SER A 137 -0.45 10.27 -1.81
CA SER A 137 -0.11 11.45 -1.02
C SER A 137 1.42 11.68 -0.92
N LEU A 138 2.19 10.58 -0.93
CA LEU A 138 3.66 10.55 -0.82
C LEU A 138 4.38 10.44 -2.18
N ILE A 139 3.75 9.88 -3.20
CA ILE A 139 4.37 9.67 -4.53
C ILE A 139 4.06 10.81 -5.51
N ILE A 140 2.92 11.48 -5.45
CA ILE A 140 2.58 12.48 -6.47
C ILE A 140 3.34 13.81 -6.31
N ASP A 141 3.94 14.26 -7.42
CA ASP A 141 4.32 15.65 -7.65
C ASP A 141 3.09 16.52 -7.90
N GLU A 142 3.00 17.68 -7.24
CA GLU A 142 1.84 18.59 -7.27
C GLU A 142 1.31 18.93 -8.68
N GLU A 143 2.15 18.84 -9.72
CA GLU A 143 1.76 19.03 -11.13
C GLU A 143 0.79 17.96 -11.66
N ASN A 144 0.79 16.73 -11.12
CA ASN A 144 -0.11 15.65 -11.53
C ASN A 144 -1.45 15.63 -10.77
N LEU A 145 -1.61 16.42 -9.71
CA LEU A 145 -2.92 16.57 -9.03
C LEU A 145 -3.87 17.47 -9.83
N LYS A 146 -3.34 18.41 -10.63
CA LYS A 146 -4.14 19.32 -11.47
C LYS A 146 -4.68 18.68 -12.75
N SER A 147 -4.20 17.51 -13.16
CA SER A 147 -4.71 16.77 -14.31
C SER A 147 -5.84 15.78 -13.96
N LEU A 148 -6.17 15.67 -12.67
CA LEU A 148 -7.23 14.81 -12.14
C LEU A 148 -8.47 15.61 -11.66
N SER A 149 -8.46 16.94 -11.81
CA SER A 149 -9.56 17.86 -11.48
C SER A 149 -10.20 18.47 -12.72
#